data_AF-A0A6V7IIW6-F1
#
_entry.id   AF-A0A6V7IIW6-F1
#
_cell.length_a   1.000
_cell.length_b   1.000
_cell.length_c   1.000
_cell.angle_alpha   90.00
_cell.angle_beta   90.00
_cell.angle_gamma   90.00
#
_symmetry.space_group_name_H-M   'P 1'
#
loop_
_entity.id
_entity.type
_entity.pdbx_description
1 polymer ?
#
loop_
_entity_poly.entity_id
_entity_poly.type
_entity_poly.pdbx_seq_one_letter_code
_entity_poly.pdbx_strand_id
1 'polypeptide(L)'
;VQRTVHVLHNSEQPASVFALLESGSKVVPLIADGLFDLLMLKMTSIYTSKKQTKIESKGPRFEIGDFCVKLGSVSMSQNFKGILVEV
;
A
#
# COMPACT_ATOMS: atom_id res chain seq x y z
N VAL A 1 -16.97 -15.51 -5.78
CA VAL A 1 -15.79 -15.33 -4.89
C VAL A 1 -15.40 -13.87 -4.95
N GLN A 2 -15.40 -13.17 -3.81
CA GLN A 2 -14.99 -11.77 -3.75
C GLN A 2 -13.45 -11.69 -3.84
N ARG A 3 -12.93 -10.80 -4.68
CA ARG A 3 -11.49 -10.56 -4.83
C ARG A 3 -11.14 -9.20 -4.26
N THR A 4 -10.00 -9.12 -3.57
CA THR A 4 -9.50 -7.87 -2.99
C THR A 4 -8.32 -7.37 -3.81
N VAL A 5 -8.29 -6.06 -4.07
CA VAL A 5 -7.13 -5.36 -4.60
C VAL A 5 -6.58 -4.48 -3.48
N HIS A 6 -5.32 -4.67 -3.14
CA HIS A 6 -4.60 -3.80 -2.23
C HIS A 6 -3.80 -2.79 -3.04
N VAL A 7 -3.98 -1.51 -2.76
CA VAL A 7 -3.20 -0.43 -3.37
C VAL A 7 -2.25 0.12 -2.32
N LEU A 8 -0.97 0.21 -2.67
CA LEU A 8 0.11 0.62 -1.78
C LEU A 8 0.91 1.77 -2.40
N HIS A 9 1.36 2.67 -1.52
CA HIS A 9 2.20 3.81 -1.85
C HIS A 9 3.46 3.76 -0.97
N ASN A 10 4.61 4.02 -1.57
CA ASN A 10 5.90 4.03 -0.88
C ASN A 10 6.58 5.39 -1.07
N SER A 11 7.02 6.00 0.03
CA SER A 11 7.71 7.30 0.00
C SER A 11 9.03 7.26 -0.76
N GLU A 12 9.69 6.09 -0.85
CA GLU A 12 10.92 5.93 -1.64
C GLU A 12 10.65 5.86 -3.16
N GLN A 13 9.40 5.58 -3.55
CA GLN A 13 8.98 5.47 -4.96
C GLN A 13 7.70 6.31 -5.18
N PRO A 14 7.77 7.64 -4.99
CA PRO A 14 6.58 8.50 -4.96
C PRO A 14 5.84 8.60 -6.30
N ALA A 15 6.51 8.27 -7.40
CA ALA A 15 5.91 8.23 -8.73
C ALA A 15 5.19 6.91 -9.04
N SER A 16 5.34 5.90 -8.17
CA SER A 16 4.81 4.55 -8.37
C SER A 16 3.65 4.25 -7.44
N VAL A 17 2.65 3.58 -8.00
CA VAL A 17 1.55 2.95 -7.27
C VAL A 17 1.68 1.44 -7.45
N PHE A 18 1.65 0.71 -6.34
CA PHE A 18 1.72 -0.74 -6.34
C PHE A 18 0.33 -1.31 -6.09
N ALA A 19 -0.05 -2.34 -6.83
CA ALA A 19 -1.30 -3.05 -6.60
C ALA A 19 -1.10 -4.56 -6.51
N LEU A 20 -1.74 -5.19 -5.52
CA LEU A 20 -1.75 -6.64 -5.34
C LEU A 20 -3.19 -7.14 -5.52
N LEU A 21 -3.41 -7.93 -6.56
CA LEU A 21 -4.69 -8.61 -6.79
C LEU A 21 -4.62 -10.05 -6.28
N GLU A 22 -5.49 -10.38 -5.34
CA GLU A 22 -5.66 -11.74 -4.85
C GLU A 22 -6.53 -12.56 -5.82
N SER A 23 -5.98 -13.67 -6.34
CA SER A 23 -6.71 -14.58 -7.23
C SER A 23 -6.43 -16.04 -6.86
N GLY A 24 -7.19 -16.56 -5.88
CA GLY A 24 -7.00 -17.91 -5.36
C GLY A 24 -5.71 -18.00 -4.56
N SER A 25 -4.82 -18.93 -4.93
CA SER A 25 -3.48 -19.06 -4.32
C SER A 25 -2.40 -18.17 -4.96
N LYS A 26 -2.77 -17.33 -5.95
CA LYS A 26 -1.85 -16.45 -6.66
C LYS A 26 -2.08 -15.00 -6.28
N VAL A 27 -0.99 -14.28 -6.03
CA VAL A 27 -0.97 -12.83 -5.90
C VAL A 27 -0.36 -12.26 -7.19
N VAL A 28 -1.10 -11.38 -7.86
CA VAL A 28 -0.61 -10.70 -9.07
C VAL A 28 -0.17 -9.28 -8.68
N PRO A 29 1.15 -8.99 -8.71
CA PRO A 29 1.65 -7.65 -8.48
C PRO A 29 1.57 -6.81 -9.76
N LEU A 30 1.21 -5.54 -9.59
CA LEU A 30 1.19 -4.53 -10.64
C LEU A 30 1.89 -3.27 -10.14
N ILE A 31 2.61 -2.61 -11.03
CA ILE A 31 3.23 -1.30 -10.79
C ILE A 31 2.68 -0.36 -11.85
N ALA A 32 2.14 0.76 -11.41
CA ALA A 32 1.57 1.80 -12.26
C ALA A 32 2.02 3.19 -11.77
N ASP A 33 1.64 4.24 -12.47
CA ASP A 33 1.83 5.61 -12.01
C ASP A 33 0.64 6.09 -11.14
N GLY A 34 0.69 7.36 -10.70
CA GLY A 34 -0.36 7.99 -9.90
C GLY A 34 -1.73 8.09 -10.58
N LEU A 35 -1.84 7.91 -11.91
CA LEU A 35 -3.14 7.88 -12.59
C LEU A 35 -3.93 6.62 -12.26
N PHE A 36 -3.28 5.59 -11.72
CA PHE A 36 -3.95 4.38 -11.25
C PHE A 36 -4.97 4.68 -10.14
N ASP A 37 -4.65 5.56 -9.20
CA ASP A 37 -5.59 5.96 -8.14
C ASP A 37 -6.84 6.62 -8.73
N LEU A 38 -6.65 7.46 -9.77
CA LEU A 38 -7.76 8.10 -10.47
C LEU A 38 -8.61 7.09 -11.24
N LEU A 39 -7.99 6.07 -11.84
CA LEU A 39 -8.70 4.96 -12.47
C LEU A 39 -9.55 4.20 -11.44
N MET A 40 -8.98 3.90 -10.27
CA MET A 40 -9.71 3.18 -9.20
C MET A 40 -10.93 3.96 -8.70
N LEU A 41 -10.87 5.31 -8.69
CA LEU A 41 -12.03 6.15 -8.39
C LEU A 41 -13.14 6.08 -9.45
N LYS A 42 -12.82 5.73 -10.71
CA LYS A 42 -13.79 5.53 -11.79
C LYS A 42 -14.36 4.11 -11.82
N MET A 43 -13.68 3.14 -11.23
CA MET A 43 -14.05 1.72 -11.24
C MET A 43 -15.00 1.33 -10.08
N THR A 44 -15.72 2.30 -9.50
CA THR A 44 -16.59 2.08 -8.32
C THR A 44 -17.76 1.12 -8.57
N SER A 45 -18.12 0.88 -9.83
CA SER A 45 -19.12 -0.13 -10.22
C SER A 45 -18.60 -1.57 -10.11
N ILE A 46 -17.28 -1.76 -10.10
CA ILE A 46 -16.60 -3.07 -10.05
C ILE A 46 -15.91 -3.26 -8.69
N TYR A 47 -15.26 -2.22 -8.18
CA TYR A 47 -14.53 -2.24 -6.92
C TYR A 47 -15.20 -1.35 -5.87
N THR A 48 -15.57 -1.95 -4.75
CA THR A 48 -16.07 -1.21 -3.59
C THR A 48 -14.91 -0.76 -2.71
N SER A 49 -14.59 0.54 -2.74
CA SER A 49 -13.55 1.12 -1.88
C SER A 49 -13.97 1.15 -0.42
N LYS A 50 -13.24 0.44 0.45
CA LYS A 50 -13.37 0.57 1.91
C LYS A 50 -12.63 1.82 2.40
N LYS A 51 -13.18 3.02 2.15
CA LYS A 51 -12.54 4.31 2.49
C LYS A 51 -12.07 4.43 3.97
N GLN A 52 -12.67 3.67 4.89
CA GLN A 52 -12.32 3.66 6.30
C GLN A 52 -11.11 2.76 6.67
N THR A 53 -10.51 2.09 5.68
CA THR A 53 -9.38 1.16 5.87
C THR A 53 -8.04 1.73 5.40
N LYS A 54 -7.85 3.06 5.46
CA LYS A 54 -6.54 3.65 5.19
C LYS A 54 -5.57 3.25 6.31
N ILE A 55 -4.54 2.50 5.94
CA ILE A 55 -3.43 2.11 6.80
C ILE A 55 -2.23 2.96 6.40
N GLU A 56 -1.59 3.57 7.37
CA GLU A 56 -0.37 4.37 7.18
C GLU A 56 0.73 3.79 8.05
N SER A 57 1.96 3.79 7.52
CA SER A 57 3.17 3.51 8.30
C SER A 57 4.00 4.78 8.33
N LYS A 58 4.33 5.29 9.52
CA LYS A 58 5.13 6.51 9.70
C LYS A 58 6.22 6.28 10.72
N GLY A 59 7.44 6.68 10.39
CA GLY A 59 8.55 6.65 11.32
C GLY A 59 9.89 6.93 10.64
N PRO A 60 10.99 6.84 11.38
CA PRO A 60 12.32 7.19 10.89
C PRO A 60 12.82 6.22 9.79
N ARG A 61 13.62 6.79 8.89
CA ARG A 61 14.43 6.10 7.87
C ARG A 61 15.89 6.18 8.28
N PHE A 62 16.58 5.06 8.25
CA PHE A 62 17.99 4.91 8.62
C PHE A 62 18.78 4.36 7.43
N GLU A 63 20.06 4.69 7.38
CA GLU A 63 21.01 4.09 6.43
C GLU A 63 22.06 3.32 7.23
N ILE A 64 22.25 2.05 6.87
CA ILE A 64 23.21 1.15 7.50
C ILE A 64 23.95 0.42 6.38
N GLY A 65 25.18 0.87 6.10
CA GLY A 65 25.95 0.34 4.97
C GLY A 65 25.26 0.63 3.63
N ASP A 66 24.95 -0.42 2.89
CA ASP A 66 24.24 -0.41 1.61
C ASP A 66 22.71 -0.56 1.75
N PHE A 67 22.20 -0.62 2.99
CA PHE A 67 20.77 -0.80 3.27
C PHE A 67 20.09 0.49 3.71
N CYS A 68 18.82 0.61 3.31
CA CYS A 68 17.91 1.66 3.79
C CYS A 68 16.83 1.02 4.66
N VAL A 69 16.92 1.21 5.97
CA VAL A 69 15.98 0.60 6.93
C VAL A 69 14.92 1.62 7.36
N LYS A 70 13.64 1.32 7.18
CA LYS A 70 12.53 2.14 7.69
C LYS A 70 11.85 1.42 8.86
N LEU A 71 11.68 2.15 9.98
CA LEU A 71 10.93 1.68 11.15
C LEU A 71 9.70 2.55 11.34
N GLY A 72 8.52 2.02 11.01
CA GLY A 72 7.27 2.78 11.04
C GLY A 72 6.25 2.24 12.03
N SER A 73 5.59 3.13 12.76
CA SER A 73 4.35 2.80 13.46
C SER A 73 3.22 2.69 12.45
N VAL A 74 2.55 1.53 12.42
CA VAL A 74 1.40 1.26 11.58
C VAL A 74 0.14 1.73 12.30
N SER A 75 -0.60 2.66 11.70
CA SER A 75 -1.88 3.12 12.20
C SER A 75 -2.98 2.92 11.16
N MET A 76 -4.16 2.51 11.62
CA MET A 76 -5.38 2.52 10.83
C MET A 76 -6.22 3.70 11.32
N SER A 77 -6.34 4.72 10.48
CA SER A 77 -6.76 6.06 10.91
C SER A 77 -5.86 6.57 12.04
N GLN A 78 -6.33 6.59 13.29
CA GLN A 78 -5.56 7.03 14.46
C GLN A 78 -5.26 5.90 15.47
N ASN A 79 -5.66 4.66 15.15
CA ASN A 79 -5.45 3.52 16.03
C ASN A 79 -4.16 2.80 15.67
N PHE A 80 -3.23 2.68 16.63
CA PHE A 80 -2.04 1.86 16.48
C PHE A 80 -2.39 0.39 16.19
N LYS A 81 -1.67 -0.23 15.27
CA LYS A 81 -1.85 -1.63 14.85
C LYS A 81 -0.57 -2.46 14.94
N GLY A 82 0.60 -1.83 14.92
CA GLY A 82 1.87 -2.54 15.03
C GLY A 82 3.06 -1.72 14.53
N ILE A 83 4.20 -2.39 14.38
CA ILE A 83 5.42 -1.82 13.81
C ILE A 83 5.69 -2.50 12.47
N LEU A 84 6.00 -1.70 11.45
CA LEU A 84 6.50 -2.16 10.16
C LEU A 84 8.00 -1.90 10.09
N VAL A 85 8.74 -2.92 9.67
CA VAL A 85 10.17 -2.85 9.39
C VAL A 85 10.36 -3.14 7.90
N GLU A 86 10.98 -2.22 7.18
CA GLU A 86 11.32 -2.35 5.76
C GLU A 86 12.85 -2.20 5.62
N VAL A 87 13.46 -2.99 4.73
CA VAL A 87 14.91 -3.02 4.45
C VAL A 87 15.13 -2.95 2.94
#